data_AF-A0A2D0IRX8-F1
#
_entry.id   AF-A0A2D0IRX8-F1
#
_cell.length_a   1.000
_cell.length_b   1.000
_cell.length_c   1.000
_cell.angle_alpha   90.00
_cell.angle_beta   90.00
_cell.angle_gamma   90.00
#
_symmetry.space_group_name_H-M   'P 1'
#
loop_
_entity.id
_entity.type
_entity.pdbx_description
1 polymer ?
#
loop_
_entity_poly.entity_id
_entity_poly.type
_entity_poly.pdbx_seq_one_letter_code
_entity_poly.pdbx_strand_id
1 'polypeptide(L)' 'MTRSKLNYAVSRHLNDMSQGFSILTNYGELQIQGNDAAPFVRELKKMLEKKLKKQGQ' A
#
# COMPACT_ATOMS: atom_id res chain seq x y z
N MET A 1 -14.45 -5.51 4.69
CA MET A 1 -13.23 -6.24 4.26
C MET A 1 -12.52 -6.78 5.48
N THR A 2 -12.17 -8.07 5.53
CA THR A 2 -11.30 -8.58 6.61
C THR A 2 -9.87 -8.06 6.43
N ARG A 3 -9.18 -7.74 7.53
CA ARG A 3 -7.84 -7.14 7.55
C ARG A 3 -6.80 -7.90 6.70
N SER A 4 -6.95 -9.22 6.57
CA SER A 4 -6.10 -10.09 5.76
C SER A 4 -6.28 -9.89 4.25
N LYS A 5 -7.52 -9.65 3.78
CA LYS A 5 -7.80 -9.40 2.35
C LYS A 5 -7.19 -8.07 1.88
N LEU A 6 -7.19 -7.07 2.76
CA LEU A 6 -6.57 -5.77 2.46
C LEU A 6 -5.04 -5.89 2.35
N ASN A 7 -4.38 -6.54 3.31
CA ASN A 7 -2.93 -6.74 3.24
C ASN A 7 -2.52 -7.48 1.95
N TYR A 8 -3.28 -8.50 1.57
CA TYR A 8 -3.03 -9.28 0.35
C TYR A 8 -3.22 -8.44 -0.92
N ALA A 9 -4.35 -7.73 -1.05
CA ALA A 9 -4.62 -6.86 -2.18
C ALA A 9 -3.54 -5.77 -2.33
N VAL A 10 -3.16 -5.13 -1.23
CA VAL A 10 -2.10 -4.10 -1.25
C VAL A 10 -0.75 -4.69 -1.66
N SER A 11 -0.39 -5.88 -1.17
CA SER A 11 0.88 -6.52 -1.56
C SER A 11 0.99 -6.81 -3.06
N ARG A 12 -0.14 -7.09 -3.74
CA ARG A 12 -0.19 -7.36 -5.19
C ARG A 12 0.08 -6.12 -6.03
N HIS A 13 -0.32 -4.94 -5.55
CA HIS A 13 -0.21 -3.68 -6.30
C HIS A 13 0.96 -2.81 -5.87
N LEU A 14 1.72 -3.24 -4.86
CA LEU A 14 2.73 -2.40 -4.22
C LEU A 14 3.84 -1.93 -5.16
N ASN A 15 4.23 -2.77 -6.13
CA ASN A 15 5.22 -2.38 -7.14
C ASN A 15 4.64 -1.34 -8.12
N ASP A 16 3.40 -1.53 -8.56
CA ASP A 16 2.73 -0.63 -9.51
C ASP A 16 2.46 0.74 -8.89
N MET A 17 2.15 0.78 -7.58
CA MET A 17 1.96 2.02 -6.83
C MET A 17 3.19 2.95 -6.88
N SER A 18 4.39 2.43 -7.19
CA SER A 18 5.58 3.28 -7.37
C SER A 18 5.47 4.25 -8.55
N GLN A 19 4.58 3.97 -9.50
CA GLN A 19 4.30 4.84 -10.64
C GLN A 19 3.29 5.94 -10.32
N GLY A 20 2.71 5.92 -9.12
CA GLY A 20 1.62 6.78 -8.70
C GLY A 20 0.33 6.01 -8.49
N PHE A 21 -0.58 6.56 -7.68
CA PHE A 21 -1.88 5.97 -7.39
C PHE A 21 -2.85 7.03 -6.88
N SER A 22 -4.14 6.74 -6.96
CA SER A 22 -5.19 7.61 -6.41
C SER A 22 -5.81 7.00 -5.15
N ILE A 23 -6.11 7.84 -4.17
CA ILE A 23 -6.90 7.50 -2.99
C ILE A 23 -8.25 8.21 -3.11
N LEU A 24 -9.32 7.44 -3.30
CA LEU A 24 -10.66 7.98 -3.20
C LEU A 24 -11.01 8.20 -1.73
N THR A 25 -11.31 9.45 -1.38
CA THR A 25 -11.73 9.86 -0.04
C THR A 25 -13.14 10.42 -0.08
N ASN A 26 -13.76 10.61 1.10
CA ASN A 26 -15.06 11.30 1.19
C ASN A 26 -15.00 12.76 0.72
N TYR A 27 -13.80 13.34 0.57
CA TYR A 27 -13.58 14.72 0.15
C TYR A 27 -13.15 14.81 -1.33
N GLY A 28 -13.12 13.68 -2.04
CA GLY A 28 -12.69 13.60 -3.43
C GLY A 28 -11.49 12.66 -3.62
N GLU A 29 -10.93 12.70 -4.82
CA GLU A 29 -9.80 11.88 -5.20
C GLU A 29 -8.48 12.60 -4.88
N LEU A 30 -7.62 11.96 -4.08
CA LEU A 30 -6.26 12.40 -3.84
C LEU A 30 -5.33 11.63 -4.78
N GLN A 31 -4.73 12.33 -5.74
CA GLN A 31 -3.78 11.75 -6.67
C GLN A 31 -2.35 11.88 -6.14
N ILE A 32 -1.63 10.76 -6.05
CA ILE A 32 -0.22 10.71 -5.65
C ILE A 32 0.61 10.38 -6.89
N GLN A 33 1.52 11.29 -7.26
CA GLN A 33 2.43 11.09 -8.40
C GLN A 33 3.55 10.11 -8.05
N GLY A 34 4.17 9.46 -9.05
CA GLY A 34 5.22 8.46 -8.82
C GLY A 34 6.37 8.93 -7.93
N ASN A 35 6.77 10.20 -8.09
CA ASN A 35 7.83 10.86 -7.32
C ASN A 35 7.53 10.83 -5.81
N ASP A 36 6.26 11.11 -5.46
CA ASP A 36 5.75 11.16 -4.09
C ASP A 36 5.28 9.79 -3.61
N ALA A 37 4.99 8.88 -4.52
CA ALA A 37 4.55 7.52 -4.22
C ALA A 37 5.71 6.63 -3.75
N ALA A 38 6.93 6.84 -4.27
CA ALA A 38 8.11 6.06 -3.89
C ALA A 38 8.36 5.96 -2.37
N PRO A 39 8.38 7.07 -1.59
CA PRO A 39 8.54 6.98 -0.14
C PRO A 39 7.35 6.28 0.53
N PHE A 40 6.13 6.47 0.03
CA PHE A 40 4.92 5.81 0.56
C PHE A 40 4.99 4.29 0.38
N VAL A 41 5.32 3.84 -0.83
CA VAL A 41 5.47 2.42 -1.18
C VAL A 41 6.55 1.76 -0.33
N ARG A 42 7.67 2.45 -0.08
CA ARG A 42 8.75 1.94 0.77
C ARG A 42 8.29 1.68 2.20
N GLU A 43 7.59 2.62 2.82
CA GLU A 43 7.10 2.45 4.20
C GLU A 43 5.99 1.39 4.27
N LEU A 44 5.11 1.35 3.27
CA LEU A 44 4.06 0.34 3.17
C LEU A 44 4.65 -1.08 3.06
N LYS A 45 5.71 -1.26 2.28
CA LYS A 45 6.45 -2.52 2.17
C LYS A 45 7.00 -2.98 3.51
N LYS A 46 7.69 -2.08 4.24
CA LYS A 46 8.22 -2.39 5.59
C LYS A 46 7.12 -2.81 6.55
N MET A 47 5.97 -2.15 6.52
CA MET A 47 4.83 -2.49 7.37
C MET A 47 4.23 -3.87 7.02
N LEU A 48 4.12 -4.19 5.74
CA LEU A 48 3.63 -5.49 5.27
C LEU A 48 4.59 -6.62 5.66
N GLU A 49 5.89 -6.44 5.43
CA GLU A 49 6.91 -7.42 5.83
C GLU A 49 6.89 -7.69 7.34
N LYS A 50 6.75 -6.66 8.18
CA LYS A 50 6.60 -6.81 9.63
C LYS A 50 5.35 -7.58 10.02
N LYS A 51 4.23 -7.39 9.31
CA LYS A 51 2.97 -8.10 9.58
C LYS A 51 3.00 -9.54 9.11
N LEU A 52 3.57 -9.81 7.94
CA LEU A 52 3.68 -11.15 7.38
C LEU A 52 4.65 -12.01 8.21
N LYS A 53 5.77 -11.45 8.67
CA LYS A 53 6.69 -12.14 9.60
C LYS A 53 6.04 -12.51 10.93
N LYS A 54 5.07 -11.72 11.40
CA LYS A 54 4.30 -12.00 12.63
C LYS A 54 3.19 -13.05 12.46
N GLN A 55 2.91 -13.50 11.24
CA GLN A 55 1.91 -14.54 10.97
C GLN A 55 2.53 -15.94 10.76
N GLY A 56 3.85 -16.05 10.81
CA GLY A 56 4.61 -17.31 10.68
C GLY A 56 5.24 -17.82 11.99
N GLN A 57 4.84 -17.27 13.14
CA GLN A 57 5.11 -17.76 14.50
C GLN A 57 3.78 -18.09 15.16
#